data_AF-A0A1Q5P3S7-F1
#
_entry.id   AF-A0A1Q5P3S7-F1
#
_cell.length_a   1.000
_cell.length_b   1.000
_cell.length_c   1.000
_cell.angle_alpha   90.00
_cell.angle_beta   90.00
_cell.angle_gamma   90.00
#
_symmetry.space_group_name_H-M   'P 1'
#
loop_
_entity.id
_entity.type
_entity.pdbx_description
1 polymer ?
#
loop_
_entity_poly.entity_id
_entity_poly.type
_entity_poly.pdbx_seq_one_letter_code
_entity_poly.pdbx_strand_id
1 'polypeptide(L)'
;MLIRSRSGITLTSNGQSVLKYVRTILIWNDKLRQEAASTNGLEAGTVRIDAFTSVCVQWLPECMKHFKQDYPFVKIKVFQGSDQDIEKWIANGVIDFVFITLPTVESF
;
A
#
# COMPACT_ATOMS: atom_id res chain seq x y z
N MET A 1 24.20 -2.53 6.78
CA MET A 1 22.73 -2.53 6.90
C MET A 1 22.23 -1.19 7.41
N LEU A 2 22.64 -0.76 8.60
CA LEU A 2 22.24 0.53 9.16
C LEU A 2 23.48 1.37 9.50
N ILE A 3 23.36 2.69 9.35
CA ILE A 3 24.29 3.70 9.88
C ILE A 3 23.57 4.38 11.04
N ARG A 4 24.25 4.42 12.20
CA ARG A 4 23.79 5.18 13.36
C ARG A 4 24.51 6.52 13.38
N SER A 5 23.76 7.60 13.49
CA SER A 5 24.27 8.95 13.72
C SER A 5 23.61 9.56 14.96
N ARG A 6 24.10 10.73 15.39
CA ARG A 6 23.45 11.50 16.46
C ARG A 6 22.03 11.94 16.11
N SER A 7 21.66 11.95 14.83
CA SER A 7 20.32 12.31 14.33
C SER A 7 19.41 11.10 14.06
N GLY A 8 19.87 9.86 14.30
CA GLY A 8 19.04 8.66 14.19
C GLY A 8 19.69 7.53 13.41
N ILE A 9 18.85 6.74 12.74
CA ILE A 9 19.25 5.54 12.00
C ILE A 9 18.89 5.74 10.53
N THR A 10 19.87 5.55 9.66
CA THR A 10 19.69 5.54 8.20
C THR A 10 20.17 4.22 7.59
N LEU A 11 19.72 3.91 6.39
CA LEU A 11 20.17 2.72 5.67
C LEU A 11 21.52 2.98 5.00
N THR A 12 22.43 2.00 5.10
CA THR A 12 23.59 1.92 4.18
C THR A 12 23.10 1.65 2.75
N SER A 13 23.92 1.93 1.72
CA SER A 13 23.59 1.56 0.33
C SER A 13 23.21 0.09 0.18
N ASN A 14 23.97 -0.81 0.82
CA ASN A 14 23.66 -2.24 0.85
C ASN A 14 22.33 -2.54 1.59
N GLY A 15 22.05 -1.80 2.68
CA GLY A 15 20.78 -1.88 3.40
C GLY A 15 19.58 -1.45 2.55
N GLN A 16 19.75 -0.43 1.70
CA GLN A 16 18.73 0.00 0.75
C GLN A 16 18.45 -1.09 -0.30
N SER A 17 19.49 -1.76 -0.80
CA SER A 17 19.34 -2.89 -1.74
C SER A 17 18.62 -4.07 -1.10
N VAL A 18 19.01 -4.46 0.12
CA VAL A 18 18.35 -5.55 0.86
C VAL A 18 16.89 -5.22 1.19
N LEU A 19 16.58 -3.97 1.54
CA LEU A 19 15.23 -3.54 1.88
C LEU A 19 14.22 -3.81 0.76
N LYS A 20 14.63 -3.70 -0.52
CA LYS A 20 13.77 -4.04 -1.66
C LYS A 20 13.30 -5.49 -1.58
N TYR A 21 14.22 -6.44 -1.36
CA TYR A 21 13.90 -7.86 -1.23
C TYR A 21 13.05 -8.16 0.01
N VAL A 22 13.37 -7.53 1.15
CA VAL A 22 12.58 -7.70 2.39
C VAL A 22 11.14 -7.26 2.17
N ARG A 23 10.91 -6.12 1.50
CA ARG A 23 9.56 -5.66 1.13
C ARG A 23 8.84 -6.68 0.26
N THR A 24 9.51 -7.20 -0.77
CA THR A 24 8.94 -8.25 -1.64
C THR A 24 8.54 -9.50 -0.84
N ILE A 25 9.40 -9.96 0.07
CA ILE A 25 9.11 -11.13 0.92
C ILE A 25 7.88 -10.87 1.81
N LEU A 26 7.76 -9.67 2.40
CA LEU A 26 6.61 -9.31 3.22
C LEU A 26 5.31 -9.27 2.41
N ILE A 27 5.35 -8.74 1.18
CA ILE A 27 4.21 -8.77 0.25
C ILE A 27 3.79 -10.20 -0.05
N TRP A 28 4.74 -11.09 -0.35
CA TRP A 28 4.46 -12.50 -0.59
C TRP A 28 3.92 -13.22 0.65
N ASN A 29 4.41 -12.89 1.85
CA ASN A 29 3.89 -13.41 3.09
C ASN A 29 2.43 -13.02 3.29
N ASP A 30 2.09 -11.74 3.08
CA ASP A 30 0.71 -11.26 3.17
C ASP A 30 -0.20 -11.97 2.16
N LYS A 31 0.25 -12.14 0.91
CA LYS A 31 -0.50 -12.91 -0.11
C LYS A 31 -0.73 -14.36 0.30
N LEU A 32 0.29 -15.04 0.84
CA LEU A 32 0.15 -16.41 1.31
C LEU A 32 -0.84 -16.51 2.47
N ARG A 33 -0.83 -15.54 3.40
CA ARG A 33 -1.81 -15.47 4.50
C ARG A 33 -3.23 -15.24 3.98
N GLN A 34 -3.40 -14.43 2.94
CA GLN A 34 -4.69 -14.23 2.28
C GLN A 34 -5.18 -15.51 1.61
N GLU A 35 -4.33 -16.21 0.87
CA GLU A 35 -4.66 -17.49 0.20
C GLU A 35 -5.03 -18.60 1.21
N ALA A 36 -4.31 -18.67 2.32
CA ALA A 36 -4.62 -19.61 3.39
C ALA A 36 -5.96 -19.26 4.08
N ALA A 37 -6.31 -17.98 4.18
CA ALA A 37 -7.58 -17.54 4.75
C ALA A 37 -8.76 -17.77 3.78
N SER A 38 -8.58 -17.52 2.48
CA SER A 38 -9.59 -17.75 1.45
C SER A 38 -9.92 -19.24 1.31
N THR A 39 -8.92 -20.13 1.45
CA THR A 39 -9.13 -21.59 1.50
C THR A 39 -10.07 -22.01 2.65
N ASN A 40 -10.09 -21.23 3.74
CA ASN A 40 -11.00 -21.43 4.88
C ASN A 40 -12.30 -20.62 4.77
N GLY A 41 -12.63 -20.08 3.59
CA GLY A 41 -13.82 -19.26 3.32
C GLY A 41 -13.77 -17.85 3.92
N LEU A 42 -12.59 -17.38 4.34
CA LEU A 42 -12.40 -16.07 4.94
C LEU A 42 -11.57 -15.17 4.02
N GLU A 43 -12.23 -14.38 3.18
CA GLU A 43 -11.58 -13.34 2.39
C GLU A 43 -11.24 -12.15 3.28
N ALA A 44 -10.08 -12.21 3.94
CA ALA A 44 -9.57 -11.20 4.85
C ALA A 44 -8.28 -10.59 4.31
N GLY A 45 -8.12 -9.26 4.43
CA GLY A 45 -6.98 -8.57 3.86
C GLY A 45 -6.93 -7.08 4.21
N THR A 46 -6.00 -6.36 3.62
CA THR A 46 -5.98 -4.90 3.70
C THR A 46 -5.70 -4.33 2.32
N VAL A 47 -6.62 -3.49 1.84
CA VAL A 47 -6.48 -2.68 0.64
C VAL A 47 -6.03 -1.29 1.06
N ARG A 48 -4.94 -0.80 0.48
CA ARG A 48 -4.29 0.47 0.78
C ARG A 48 -4.41 1.38 -0.44
N ILE A 49 -5.11 2.49 -0.29
CA ILE A 49 -5.48 3.38 -1.39
C ILE A 49 -4.93 4.77 -1.08
N ASP A 50 -4.28 5.42 -2.04
CA ASP A 50 -4.07 6.87 -2.00
C ASP A 50 -5.07 7.56 -2.92
N ALA A 51 -5.69 8.65 -2.46
CA ALA A 51 -6.67 9.38 -3.24
C ALA A 51 -6.80 10.84 -2.83
N PHE A 52 -7.15 11.71 -3.79
CA PHE A 52 -7.48 13.10 -3.51
C PHE A 52 -8.66 13.20 -2.54
N THR A 53 -8.66 14.26 -1.72
CA THR A 53 -9.72 14.51 -0.73
C THR A 53 -11.13 14.50 -1.32
N SER A 54 -11.30 15.00 -2.55
CA SER A 54 -12.59 14.95 -3.25
C SER A 54 -13.07 13.50 -3.45
N VAL A 55 -12.20 12.60 -3.90
CA VAL A 55 -12.48 11.17 -4.07
C VAL A 55 -12.76 10.50 -2.73
N CYS A 56 -11.96 10.81 -1.70
CA CYS A 56 -12.14 10.28 -0.34
C CYS A 56 -13.50 10.60 0.28
N VAL A 57 -14.04 11.79 0.01
CA VAL A 57 -15.27 12.27 0.65
C VAL A 57 -16.50 11.99 -0.20
N GLN A 58 -16.39 12.05 -1.53
CA GLN A 58 -17.56 11.96 -2.42
C GLN A 58 -17.81 10.56 -2.95
N TRP A 59 -16.76 9.79 -3.24
CA TRP A 59 -16.88 8.55 -4.03
C TRP A 59 -16.49 7.30 -3.23
N LEU A 60 -15.35 7.34 -2.53
CA LEU A 60 -14.86 6.21 -1.74
C LEU A 60 -15.86 5.70 -0.70
N PRO A 61 -16.63 6.52 0.04
CA PRO A 61 -17.53 6.01 1.07
C PRO A 61 -18.60 5.06 0.51
N GLU A 62 -19.14 5.35 -0.68
CA GLU A 62 -20.15 4.51 -1.32
C GLU A 62 -19.54 3.22 -1.88
N CYS A 63 -18.37 3.30 -2.54
CA CYS A 63 -17.64 2.12 -3.00
C CYS A 63 -17.23 1.22 -1.84
N MET A 64 -16.71 1.78 -0.75
CA MET A 64 -16.34 1.05 0.46
C MET A 64 -17.54 0.36 1.10
N LYS A 65 -18.73 0.98 1.07
CA LYS A 65 -19.96 0.39 1.60
C LYS A 65 -20.35 -0.87 0.83
N HIS A 66 -20.39 -0.80 -0.50
CA HIS A 66 -20.70 -1.95 -1.35
C HIS A 66 -19.63 -3.04 -1.20
N PHE A 67 -18.35 -2.65 -1.29
CA PHE A 67 -17.24 -3.59 -1.16
C PHE A 67 -17.24 -4.32 0.19
N LYS A 68 -17.62 -3.66 1.28
CA LYS A 68 -17.72 -4.28 2.60
C LYS A 68 -18.89 -5.27 2.74
N GLN A 69 -19.91 -5.17 1.89
CA GLN A 69 -21.01 -6.16 1.87
C GLN A 69 -20.51 -7.49 1.30
N ASP A 70 -19.73 -7.43 0.23
CA ASP A 70 -19.16 -8.61 -0.43
C ASP A 70 -17.93 -9.15 0.33
N TYR A 71 -17.11 -8.25 0.89
CA TYR A 71 -15.84 -8.57 1.56
C TYR A 71 -15.78 -8.01 3.00
N PRO A 72 -16.57 -8.56 3.96
CA PRO A 72 -16.71 -8.00 5.30
C PRO A 72 -15.43 -8.01 6.15
N PHE A 73 -14.47 -8.87 5.80
CA PHE A 73 -13.20 -9.02 6.54
C PHE A 73 -12.01 -8.30 5.90
N VAL A 74 -12.23 -7.62 4.76
CA VAL A 74 -11.21 -6.78 4.14
C VAL A 74 -11.23 -5.39 4.77
N LYS A 75 -10.05 -4.91 5.18
CA LYS A 75 -9.86 -3.56 5.71
C LYS A 75 -9.42 -2.63 4.59
N ILE A 76 -10.02 -1.44 4.52
CA ILE A 76 -9.57 -0.41 3.60
C ILE A 76 -8.83 0.66 4.40
N LYS A 77 -7.63 1.00 3.96
CA LYS A 77 -6.80 2.08 4.50
C LYS A 77 -6.61 3.14 3.44
N VAL A 78 -6.94 4.37 3.79
CA VAL A 78 -6.76 5.52 2.90
C VAL A 78 -5.51 6.28 3.34
N PHE A 79 -4.67 6.61 2.37
CA PHE A 79 -3.46 7.41 2.49
C PHE A 79 -3.66 8.73 1.74
N GLN A 80 -2.93 9.74 2.18
CA GLN A 80 -2.84 11.04 1.51
C GLN A 80 -1.39 11.50 1.60
N GLY A 81 -0.67 11.37 0.49
CA GLY A 81 0.72 11.80 0.34
C GLY A 81 0.90 12.95 -0.63
N SER A 82 2.11 13.50 -0.70
CA SER A 82 2.52 14.34 -1.83
C SER A 82 2.79 13.48 -3.07
N ASP A 83 2.87 14.08 -4.27
CA ASP A 83 3.18 13.34 -5.51
C ASP A 83 4.47 12.50 -5.40
N GLN A 84 5.50 13.05 -4.75
CA GLN A 84 6.77 12.34 -4.51
C GLN A 84 6.63 11.15 -3.54
N ASP A 85 5.66 11.20 -2.63
CA ASP A 85 5.38 10.09 -1.72
C ASP A 85 4.61 8.99 -2.44
N ILE A 86 3.65 9.36 -3.29
CA ILE A 86 2.82 8.44 -4.08
C ILE A 86 3.70 7.53 -4.94
N GLU A 87 4.63 8.09 -5.72
CA GLU A 87 5.55 7.31 -6.57
C GLU A 87 6.36 6.30 -5.74
N LYS A 88 6.88 6.74 -4.59
CA LYS A 88 7.63 5.86 -3.70
C LYS A 88 6.72 4.81 -3.07
N TRP A 89 5.49 5.14 -2.72
CA TRP A 89 4.57 4.24 -2.06
C TRP A 89 4.08 3.15 -3.01
N ILE A 90 3.72 3.49 -4.24
CA ILE A 90 3.31 2.51 -5.23
C ILE A 90 4.48 1.59 -5.61
N ALA A 91 5.67 2.15 -5.88
CA ALA A 91 6.86 1.36 -6.24
C ALA A 91 7.34 0.43 -5.11
N ASN A 92 7.04 0.77 -3.85
CA ASN A 92 7.43 -0.03 -2.69
C ASN A 92 6.31 -0.91 -2.12
N GLY A 93 5.13 -0.94 -2.76
CA GLY A 93 3.96 -1.70 -2.29
C GLY A 93 3.40 -1.23 -0.95
N VAL A 94 3.60 0.05 -0.61
CA VAL A 94 3.00 0.68 0.58
C VAL A 94 1.52 0.96 0.33
N ILE A 95 1.16 1.30 -0.91
CA ILE A 95 -0.21 1.40 -1.39
C ILE A 95 -0.40 0.40 -2.53
N ASP A 96 -1.62 -0.07 -2.70
CA ASP A 96 -2.00 -1.04 -3.73
C ASP A 96 -2.43 -0.32 -5.03
N PHE A 97 -3.07 0.84 -4.92
CA PHE A 97 -3.40 1.72 -6.06
C PHE A 97 -3.61 3.17 -5.63
N VAL A 98 -3.59 4.10 -6.60
CA VAL A 98 -3.74 5.54 -6.39
C VAL A 98 -4.72 6.18 -7.39
N PHE A 99 -5.48 7.17 -6.94
CA PHE A 99 -6.27 8.06 -7.80
C PHE A 99 -5.45 9.29 -8.18
N ILE A 100 -5.16 9.45 -9.48
CA ILE A 100 -4.37 10.55 -10.02
C ILE A 100 -5.11 11.24 -11.16
N THR A 101 -4.91 12.55 -11.30
CA THR A 101 -5.47 13.32 -12.41
C THR A 101 -4.47 13.29 -13.56
N LEU A 102 -4.95 13.06 -14.78
CA LEU A 102 -4.11 13.09 -15.97
C LEU A 102 -3.73 14.53 -16.35
N PRO A 103 -2.53 14.76 -16.93
CA PRO A 103 -1.53 13.76 -17.29
C PRO A 103 -0.72 13.27 -16.09
N THR A 104 -0.43 11.97 -16.05
CA THR A 104 0.49 11.39 -15.08
C THR A 104 1.92 11.65 -15.54
N VAL A 105 2.79 12.09 -14.63
CA VAL A 105 4.24 12.13 -14.87
C VAL A 105 4.74 10.70 -15.09
N GLU A 106 5.15 10.41 -16.34
CA GLU A 106 5.75 9.18 -16.92
C GLU A 106 5.30 7.79 -16.42
N SER A 107 5.14 6.88 -17.39
CA SER A 107 4.74 5.49 -17.20
C SER A 107 5.54 4.77 -16.11
N PHE A 108 4.86 4.31 -15.07
CA PHE A 108 5.38 3.43 -14.01
C PHE A 108 6.01 2.14 -14.54
#